data_AF-A0A2G8CT43-F1
#
_entry.id   AF-A0A2G8CT43-F1
#
_cell.length_a   1.000
_cell.length_b   1.000
_cell.length_c   1.000
_cell.angle_alpha   90.00
_cell.angle_beta   90.00
_cell.angle_gamma   90.00
#
_symmetry.space_group_name_H-M   'P 1'
#
loop_
_entity.id
_entity.type
_entity.pdbx_description
1 polymer ?
#
loop_
_entity_poly.entity_id
_entity_poly.type
_entity_poly.pdbx_seq_one_letter_code
_entity_poly.pdbx_strand_id
1 'polypeptide(L)'
;MGAWGVKALQSDEGLELLSAIEGLAAGRSSVTADELVAAARSEGFLGDDPGDDEYLFDVTALALSEVLTGDTDQLADPPLGGIAFEATTEGTRALLAWLHRIRDSDEEDREYLELWEGDPEQAAHLEMTIAALEALSPGATPPSP
;
A
#
# COMPACT_ATOMS: atom_id res chain seq x y z
N MET A 1 20.26 -11.89 3.90
CA MET A 1 19.10 -11.15 3.40
C MET A 1 18.21 -10.92 4.60
N GLY A 2 17.83 -9.66 4.85
CA GLY A 2 17.14 -9.25 6.05
C GLY A 2 15.85 -10.04 6.24
N ALA A 3 15.42 -10.24 7.49
CA ALA A 3 14.10 -10.77 7.76
C ALA A 3 13.08 -9.67 7.41
N TRP A 4 12.74 -9.57 6.13
CA TRP A 4 11.61 -8.78 5.67
C TRP A 4 10.37 -9.49 6.20
N GLY A 5 9.59 -8.77 7.01
CA GLY A 5 8.34 -9.30 7.53
C GLY A 5 7.29 -9.41 6.43
N VAL A 6 6.09 -9.82 6.83
CA VAL A 6 4.96 -9.97 5.90
C VAL A 6 4.46 -8.62 5.38
N LYS A 7 4.59 -7.56 6.20
CA LYS A 7 4.09 -6.23 5.85
C LYS A 7 5.10 -5.43 5.05
N ALA A 8 4.63 -4.71 4.03
CA ALA A 8 5.44 -3.88 3.16
C ALA A 8 6.19 -2.79 3.93
N LEU A 9 5.57 -2.20 4.97
CA LEU A 9 6.24 -1.23 5.86
C LEU A 9 7.39 -1.81 6.71
N GLN A 10 7.69 -3.12 6.62
CA GLN A 10 8.86 -3.75 7.24
C GLN A 10 10.01 -3.99 6.25
N SER A 11 9.80 -3.69 4.97
CA SER A 11 10.84 -3.70 3.93
C SER A 11 11.65 -2.41 3.94
N ASP A 12 12.84 -2.42 3.32
CA ASP A 12 13.66 -1.21 3.21
C ASP A 12 12.93 -0.14 2.36
N GLU A 13 12.28 -0.57 1.27
CA GLU A 13 11.47 0.28 0.38
C GLU A 13 10.28 0.91 1.12
N GLY A 14 9.60 0.14 1.97
CA GLY A 14 8.49 0.62 2.79
C GLY A 14 8.94 1.65 3.82
N LEU A 15 10.13 1.49 4.41
CA LEU A 15 10.70 2.46 5.36
C LEU A 15 11.18 3.74 4.65
N GLU A 16 11.71 3.63 3.43
CA GLU A 16 12.05 4.80 2.61
C GLU A 16 10.80 5.61 2.23
N LEU A 17 9.74 4.92 1.78
CA LEU A 17 8.44 5.55 1.51
C LEU A 17 7.86 6.24 2.75
N LEU A 18 7.94 5.58 3.91
CA LEU A 18 7.46 6.14 5.17
C LEU A 18 8.13 7.46 5.52
N SER A 19 9.45 7.57 5.29
CA SER A 19 10.19 8.83 5.46
C SER A 19 9.71 9.93 4.49
N ALA A 20 9.35 9.57 3.25
CA ALA A 20 8.77 10.52 2.29
C ALA A 20 7.37 10.99 2.75
N ILE A 21 6.53 10.08 3.27
CA ILE A 21 5.21 10.42 3.83
C ILE A 21 5.34 11.35 5.03
N GLU A 22 6.30 11.13 5.92
CA GLU A 22 6.58 12.05 7.04
C GLU A 22 6.90 13.47 6.54
N GLY A 23 7.71 13.58 5.48
CA GLY A 23 8.02 14.85 4.83
C GLY A 23 6.77 15.53 4.26
N LEU A 24 5.92 14.77 3.56
CA LEU A 24 4.64 15.24 3.01
C LEU A 24 3.68 15.70 4.11
N ALA A 25 3.61 14.96 5.22
CA ALA A 25 2.69 15.19 6.33
C ALA A 25 3.19 16.27 7.31
N ALA A 26 4.42 16.74 7.18
CA ALA A 26 5.05 17.67 8.11
C ALA A 26 4.19 18.93 8.35
N GLY A 27 3.74 19.13 9.59
CA GLY A 27 2.92 20.27 9.99
C GLY A 27 1.45 20.22 9.55
N ARG A 28 1.00 19.09 8.99
CA ARG A 28 -0.40 18.86 8.60
C ARG A 28 -1.14 18.08 9.69
N SER A 29 -2.47 18.11 9.65
CA SER A 29 -3.31 17.24 10.48
C SER A 29 -3.93 16.09 9.69
N SER A 30 -3.95 16.19 8.36
CA SER A 30 -4.40 15.13 7.48
C SER A 30 -3.75 15.16 6.10
N VAL A 31 -3.74 14.00 5.46
CA VAL A 31 -3.26 13.75 4.10
C VAL A 31 -4.24 12.79 3.42
N THR A 32 -4.61 13.06 2.17
CA THR A 32 -5.56 12.20 1.45
C THR A 32 -4.86 11.07 0.68
N ALA A 33 -5.60 10.01 0.33
CA ALA A 33 -5.07 8.95 -0.52
C ALA A 33 -4.62 9.47 -1.89
N ASP A 34 -5.31 10.46 -2.45
CA ASP A 34 -4.89 11.12 -3.71
C ASP A 34 -3.51 11.79 -3.57
N GLU A 35 -3.27 12.47 -2.44
CA GLU A 35 -1.98 13.13 -2.16
C GLU A 35 -0.86 12.12 -1.95
N LEU A 36 -1.13 11.02 -1.24
CA LEU A 36 -0.17 9.93 -1.05
C LEU A 36 0.26 9.31 -2.39
N VAL A 37 -0.71 8.96 -3.23
CA VAL A 37 -0.45 8.37 -4.56
C VAL A 37 0.31 9.37 -5.45
N ALA A 38 -0.09 10.65 -5.44
CA ALA A 38 0.58 11.68 -6.24
C ALA A 38 2.03 11.92 -5.78
N ALA A 39 2.28 11.92 -4.47
CA ALA A 39 3.63 12.06 -3.93
C ALA A 39 4.50 10.86 -4.29
N ALA A 40 4.02 9.64 -4.07
CA ALA A 40 4.75 8.41 -4.42
C ALA A 40 5.13 8.36 -5.91
N ARG A 41 4.22 8.77 -6.80
CA ARG A 41 4.52 8.89 -8.25
C ARG A 41 5.54 9.97 -8.54
N SER A 42 5.39 11.16 -7.94
CA SER A 42 6.30 12.29 -8.16
C SER A 42 7.72 11.99 -7.69
N GLU A 43 7.87 11.17 -6.66
CA GLU A 43 9.17 10.78 -6.11
C GLU A 43 9.73 9.48 -6.74
N GLY A 44 8.95 8.83 -7.61
CA GLY A 44 9.38 7.63 -8.35
C GLY A 44 9.21 6.31 -7.59
N PHE A 45 8.51 6.31 -6.45
CA PHE A 45 8.16 5.11 -5.71
C PHE A 45 7.02 4.31 -6.34
N LEU A 46 6.17 4.95 -7.14
CA LEU A 46 5.01 4.30 -7.77
C LEU A 46 4.91 4.65 -9.25
N GLY A 47 4.62 3.66 -10.09
CA GLY A 47 4.35 3.85 -11.51
C GLY A 47 2.97 4.47 -11.80
N ASP A 48 2.75 4.75 -13.09
CA ASP A 48 1.46 5.21 -13.60
C ASP A 48 0.54 4.04 -14.01
N ASP A 49 1.12 2.91 -14.43
CA ASP A 49 0.41 1.72 -14.90
C ASP A 49 0.60 0.53 -13.94
N PRO A 50 -0.47 0.01 -13.30
CA PRO A 50 -0.40 -1.22 -12.49
C PRO A 50 0.19 -2.44 -13.23
N GLY A 51 0.11 -2.44 -14.56
CA GLY A 51 0.71 -3.45 -15.41
C GLY A 51 2.24 -3.46 -15.41
N ASP A 52 2.90 -2.41 -14.93
CA ASP A 52 4.35 -2.38 -14.79
C ASP A 52 4.79 -3.44 -13.75
N ASP A 53 5.70 -4.32 -14.15
CA ASP A 53 6.33 -5.33 -13.30
C ASP A 53 7.61 -4.75 -12.70
N GLU A 54 7.47 -4.17 -11.51
CA GLU A 54 8.55 -3.54 -10.77
C GLU A 54 8.28 -3.72 -9.28
N TYR A 55 9.17 -4.43 -8.59
CA TYR A 55 9.03 -4.73 -7.16
C TYR A 55 8.78 -3.48 -6.31
N LEU A 56 9.51 -2.39 -6.60
CA LEU A 56 9.35 -1.13 -5.85
C LEU A 56 7.92 -0.61 -5.92
N PHE A 57 7.26 -0.70 -7.08
CA PHE A 57 5.90 -0.19 -7.27
C PHE A 57 4.87 -1.03 -6.51
N ASP A 58 5.04 -2.35 -6.52
CA ASP A 58 4.17 -3.27 -5.80
C ASP A 58 4.27 -3.09 -4.28
N VAL A 59 5.49 -3.05 -3.76
CA VAL A 59 5.74 -2.80 -2.34
C VAL A 59 5.22 -1.43 -1.93
N THR A 60 5.41 -0.40 -2.76
CA THR A 60 4.89 0.94 -2.49
C THR A 60 3.37 0.96 -2.43
N ALA A 61 2.68 0.32 -3.37
CA ALA A 61 1.23 0.25 -3.36
C ALA A 61 0.69 -0.45 -2.11
N LEU A 62 1.33 -1.56 -1.71
CA LEU A 62 1.02 -2.26 -0.46
C LEU A 62 1.27 -1.38 0.77
N ALA A 63 2.42 -0.74 0.87
CA ALA A 63 2.78 0.11 2.01
C ALA A 63 1.86 1.33 2.14
N LEU A 64 1.49 2.00 1.05
CA LEU A 64 0.49 3.08 1.06
C LEU A 64 -0.87 2.59 1.54
N SER A 65 -1.24 1.35 1.18
CA SER A 65 -2.50 0.74 1.59
C SER A 65 -2.50 0.37 3.08
N GLU A 66 -1.38 -0.12 3.61
CA GLU A 66 -1.17 -0.33 5.05
C GLU A 66 -1.30 1.00 5.83
N VAL A 67 -0.69 2.09 5.33
CA VAL A 67 -0.82 3.43 5.93
C VAL A 67 -2.28 3.88 5.95
N LEU A 68 -2.99 3.77 4.83
CA LEU A 68 -4.40 4.20 4.73
C LEU A 68 -5.36 3.37 5.58
N THR A 69 -5.09 2.07 5.72
CA THR A 69 -5.91 1.16 6.55
C THR A 69 -5.54 1.21 8.03
N GLY A 70 -4.46 1.91 8.38
CA GLY A 70 -3.95 2.02 9.74
C GLY A 70 -3.18 0.80 10.21
N ASP A 71 -2.81 -0.11 9.30
CA ASP A 71 -2.08 -1.34 9.61
C ASP A 71 -0.58 -1.07 9.82
N THR A 72 -0.28 -0.32 10.88
CA THR A 72 1.03 0.27 11.17
C THR A 72 1.62 -0.14 12.54
N ASP A 73 1.01 -1.14 13.19
CA ASP A 73 1.38 -1.60 14.54
C ASP A 73 2.78 -2.22 14.65
N GLN A 74 3.34 -2.65 13.51
CA GLN A 74 4.69 -3.15 13.34
C GLN A 74 5.77 -2.08 13.47
N LEU A 75 5.41 -0.81 13.33
CA LEU A 75 6.36 0.30 13.40
C LEU A 75 6.70 0.61 14.87
N ALA A 76 7.99 0.64 15.19
CA ALA A 76 8.47 0.83 16.56
C ALA A 76 8.10 2.22 17.14
N ASP A 77 7.94 3.21 16.28
CA ASP A 77 7.39 4.54 16.55
C ASP A 77 6.41 4.81 15.42
N PRO A 78 5.10 5.04 15.65
CA PRO A 78 4.17 5.36 14.57
C PRO A 78 4.54 6.76 14.05
N PRO A 79 5.28 6.89 12.94
CA PRO A 79 5.90 8.17 12.58
C PRO A 79 4.88 9.21 12.13
N LEU A 80 3.63 8.75 11.97
CA LEU A 80 2.49 9.48 11.49
C LEU A 80 1.49 9.76 12.62
N GLY A 81 1.90 9.60 13.88
CA GLY A 81 1.07 9.82 15.06
C GLY A 81 0.39 11.19 15.06
N GLY A 82 -0.95 11.19 15.00
CA GLY A 82 -1.76 12.42 14.99
C GLY A 82 -2.10 12.96 13.59
N ILE A 83 -1.60 12.34 12.53
CA ILE A 83 -2.03 12.60 11.14
C ILE A 83 -3.20 11.67 10.81
N ALA A 84 -4.29 12.23 10.28
CA ALA A 84 -5.37 11.45 9.72
C ALA A 84 -5.09 11.16 8.23
N PHE A 85 -5.10 9.89 7.83
CA PHE A 85 -5.09 9.52 6.43
C PHE A 85 -6.51 9.34 5.93
N GLU A 86 -6.89 10.14 4.95
CA GLU A 86 -8.26 10.21 4.46
C GLU A 86 -8.38 9.45 3.14
N ALA A 87 -9.18 8.38 3.15
CA ALA A 87 -9.51 7.66 1.93
C ALA A 87 -10.28 8.56 0.95
N THR A 88 -9.87 8.52 -0.32
CA THR A 88 -10.52 9.21 -1.44
C THR A 88 -10.86 8.21 -2.52
N THR A 89 -11.97 8.40 -3.23
CA THR A 89 -12.42 7.46 -4.25
C THR A 89 -11.36 7.18 -5.32
N GLU A 90 -10.63 8.20 -5.77
CA GLU A 90 -9.61 8.05 -6.82
C GLU A 90 -8.35 7.35 -6.29
N GLY A 91 -7.76 7.84 -5.19
CA GLY A 91 -6.55 7.30 -4.58
C GLY A 91 -6.72 5.87 -4.08
N THR A 92 -7.84 5.57 -3.39
CA THR A 92 -8.18 4.21 -2.97
C THR A 92 -8.33 3.27 -4.18
N ARG A 93 -8.97 3.72 -5.27
CA ARG A 93 -9.09 2.91 -6.48
C ARG A 93 -7.74 2.68 -7.17
N ALA A 94 -6.87 3.69 -7.20
CA ALA A 94 -5.54 3.54 -7.78
C ALA A 94 -4.74 2.45 -7.05
N LEU A 95 -4.77 2.46 -5.72
CA LEU A 95 -4.11 1.44 -4.90
C LEU A 95 -4.75 0.04 -5.06
N LEU A 96 -6.09 -0.03 -5.10
CA LEU A 96 -6.79 -1.30 -5.39
C LEU A 96 -6.43 -1.86 -6.76
N ALA A 97 -6.24 -1.00 -7.77
CA ALA A 97 -5.83 -1.46 -9.10
C ALA A 97 -4.46 -2.15 -9.07
N TRP A 98 -3.50 -1.62 -8.30
CA TRP A 98 -2.21 -2.26 -8.05
C TRP A 98 -2.36 -3.58 -7.30
N LEU A 99 -3.04 -3.58 -6.16
CA LEU A 99 -3.19 -4.78 -5.32
C LEU A 99 -3.92 -5.92 -6.04
N HIS A 100 -4.98 -5.62 -6.80
CA HIS A 100 -5.64 -6.62 -7.62
C HIS A 100 -4.75 -7.12 -8.75
N ARG A 101 -3.93 -6.24 -9.35
CA ARG A 101 -2.99 -6.66 -10.38
C ARG A 101 -1.90 -7.58 -9.83
N ILE A 102 -1.39 -7.33 -8.62
CA ILE A 102 -0.49 -8.25 -7.91
C ILE A 102 -1.20 -9.59 -7.68
N ARG A 103 -2.40 -9.57 -7.07
CA ARG A 103 -3.17 -10.79 -6.74
C ARG A 103 -3.51 -11.64 -7.98
N ASP A 104 -3.94 -10.99 -9.05
CA ASP A 104 -4.48 -11.64 -10.25
C ASP A 104 -3.42 -11.85 -11.35
N SER A 105 -2.15 -11.54 -11.08
CA SER A 105 -1.09 -11.71 -12.06
C SER A 105 -0.93 -13.18 -12.45
N ASP A 106 -1.06 -13.45 -13.75
CA ASP A 106 -0.72 -14.72 -14.40
C ASP A 106 0.70 -14.71 -14.97
N GLU A 107 1.40 -13.58 -14.85
CA GLU A 107 2.82 -13.47 -15.18
C GLU A 107 3.58 -14.31 -14.16
N GLU A 108 4.05 -15.48 -14.62
CA GLU A 108 4.76 -16.49 -13.82
C GLU A 108 5.99 -15.91 -13.07
N ASP A 109 6.43 -14.70 -13.45
CA ASP A 109 7.65 -14.05 -12.97
C ASP A 109 7.43 -12.63 -12.41
N ARG A 110 6.19 -12.18 -12.07
CA ARG A 110 6.03 -10.84 -11.46
C ARG A 110 6.89 -10.75 -10.21
N GLU A 111 7.80 -9.78 -10.14
CA GLU A 111 8.96 -9.82 -9.23
C GLU A 111 8.54 -9.96 -7.75
N TYR A 112 7.46 -9.26 -7.35
CA TYR A 112 6.89 -9.39 -6.01
C TYR A 112 6.38 -10.81 -5.72
N LEU A 113 5.66 -11.43 -6.65
CA LEU A 113 5.12 -12.78 -6.47
C LEU A 113 6.22 -13.84 -6.50
N GLU A 114 7.23 -13.69 -7.36
CA GLU A 114 8.38 -14.61 -7.42
C GLU A 114 9.11 -14.66 -6.07
N LEU A 115 9.30 -13.51 -5.42
CA LEU A 115 9.96 -13.44 -4.12
C LEU A 115 9.20 -14.18 -3.01
N TRP A 116 7.87 -14.18 -3.10
CA TRP A 116 6.97 -14.69 -2.05
C TRP A 116 6.21 -15.94 -2.47
N GLU A 117 6.66 -16.61 -3.54
CA GLU A 117 5.99 -17.79 -4.07
C GLU A 117 5.92 -18.88 -2.98
N GLY A 118 4.71 -19.34 -2.69
CA GLY A 118 4.47 -20.38 -1.69
C GLY A 118 4.47 -19.89 -0.23
N ASP A 119 4.51 -18.58 0.02
CA ASP A 119 4.31 -18.01 1.36
C ASP A 119 2.82 -17.67 1.60
N PRO A 120 2.09 -18.49 2.38
CA PRO A 120 0.68 -18.25 2.65
C PRO A 120 0.41 -17.02 3.53
N GLU A 121 1.39 -16.55 4.30
CA GLU A 121 1.24 -15.35 5.13
C GLU A 121 1.24 -14.10 4.26
N GLN A 122 2.10 -14.06 3.24
CA GLN A 122 2.15 -12.98 2.24
C GLN A 122 0.85 -12.91 1.43
N ALA A 123 0.37 -14.05 0.94
CA ALA A 123 -0.91 -14.10 0.22
C ALA A 123 -2.10 -13.66 1.10
N ALA A 124 -2.13 -14.09 2.36
CA ALA A 124 -3.17 -13.68 3.30
C ALA A 124 -3.13 -12.18 3.60
N HIS A 125 -1.93 -11.61 3.72
CA HIS A 125 -1.75 -10.17 3.96
C HIS A 125 -2.22 -9.31 2.79
N LEU A 126 -1.90 -9.70 1.55
CA LEU A 126 -2.41 -9.04 0.35
C LEU A 126 -3.95 -9.02 0.32
N GLU A 127 -4.60 -10.16 0.57
CA GLU A 127 -6.07 -10.26 0.61
C GLU A 127 -6.68 -9.43 1.75
N MET A 128 -6.07 -9.44 2.94
CA MET A 128 -6.51 -8.63 4.06
C MET A 128 -6.41 -7.13 3.75
N THR A 129 -5.32 -6.71 3.12
CA THR A 129 -5.07 -5.31 2.74
C THR A 129 -6.09 -4.86 1.69
N ILE A 130 -6.37 -5.69 0.68
CA ILE A 130 -7.42 -5.43 -0.32
C ILE A 130 -8.78 -5.25 0.37
N ALA A 131 -9.19 -6.21 1.21
CA ALA A 131 -10.48 -6.17 1.88
C ALA A 131 -10.63 -4.93 2.79
N ALA A 132 -9.57 -4.56 3.52
CA ALA A 132 -9.56 -3.37 4.34
C ALA A 132 -9.68 -2.09 3.51
N LEU A 133 -8.97 -2.01 2.38
CA LEU A 133 -8.99 -0.85 1.49
C LEU A 133 -10.34 -0.71 0.74
N GLU A 134 -10.95 -1.83 0.32
CA GLU A 134 -12.31 -1.85 -0.23
C GLU A 134 -13.35 -1.33 0.76
N ALA A 135 -13.21 -1.69 2.05
CA ALA A 135 -14.10 -1.21 3.11
C ALA A 135 -13.99 0.30 3.36
N LEU A 136 -12.85 0.92 3.02
CA LEU A 136 -12.64 2.38 3.07
C LEU A 136 -13.20 3.12 1.85
N SER A 137 -13.49 2.42 0.75
CA SER A 137 -13.94 3.04 -0.50
C SER A 137 -15.31 3.72 -0.32
N PRO A 138 -15.44 5.04 -0.54
CA PRO A 138 -16.70 5.75 -0.41
C PRO A 138 -17.70 5.25 -1.48
N GLY A 139 -18.56 4.31 -1.11
CA GLY A 139 -19.55 3.72 -2.02
C GLY A 139 -19.82 2.23 -1.86
N ALA A 140 -19.14 1.52 -0.95
CA ALA A 140 -19.47 0.13 -0.62
C ALA A 140 -20.94 0.02 -0.20
N THR A 141 -21.77 -0.48 -1.11
CA THR A 141 -23.19 -0.68 -0.85
C THR A 141 -23.29 -1.86 0.12
N PRO A 142 -23.95 -1.73 1.29
CA PRO A 142 -24.09 -2.87 2.20
C PRO A 142 -24.82 -4.00 1.47
N PRO A 143 -24.48 -5.28 1.73
CA PRO A 143 -25.18 -6.40 1.14
C PRO A 143 -26.66 -6.26 1.47
N SER A 144 -27.51 -6.32 0.43
CA SER A 144 -28.96 -6.31 0.61
C SER A 144 -29.39 -7.52 1.44
N PRO A 145 -30.38 -7.36 2.34
CA PRO A 145 -30.82 -8.40 3.27
C PRO A 145 -31.43 -9.62 2.57
#